data_AF-A0A8T3S3Y3-F1
#
_entry.id   AF-A0A8T3S3Y3-F1
#
_cell.length_a   1.000
_cell.length_b   1.000
_cell.length_c   1.000
_cell.angle_alpha   90.00
_cell.angle_beta   90.00
_cell.angle_gamma   90.00
#
_symmetry.space_group_name_H-M   'P 1'
#
loop_
_entity.id
_entity.type
_entity.pdbx_description
1 polymer ?
#
loop_
_entity_poly.entity_id
_entity_poly.type
_entity_poly.pdbx_seq_one_letter_code
_entity_poly.pdbx_strand_id
1 'polypeptide(L)'
;MELLAWADTCRPNEACGLLAGDGPPSSGGRAMRFIPLRNAARSPYRYLIDPQEQLTAMLELDDRDEVVWGIFHSHVASPAEPSVTDLGLAFYPDSLYLICSLAGDEPHVRAWALAEGQATEVPLQLLD
;
A
#
# COMPACT_ATOMS: atom_id res chain seq x y z
N MET A 1 0.21 -10.42 8.23
CA MET A 1 0.18 -11.70 7.48
C MET A 1 -0.57 -11.59 6.15
N GLU A 2 -1.75 -10.98 6.11
CA GLU A 2 -2.58 -10.89 4.89
C GLU A 2 -1.88 -10.18 3.72
N LEU A 3 -1.17 -9.09 3.98
CA LEU A 3 -0.45 -8.34 2.94
C LEU A 3 0.62 -9.18 2.24
N LEU A 4 1.40 -9.94 3.01
CA LEU A 4 2.47 -10.80 2.49
C LEU A 4 1.91 -11.97 1.69
N ALA A 5 0.84 -12.60 2.19
CA ALA A 5 0.16 -13.67 1.47
C ALA A 5 -0.42 -13.17 0.15
N TRP A 6 -1.06 -12.00 0.15
CA TRP A 6 -1.59 -11.37 -1.06
C TRP A 6 -0.49 -11.06 -2.07
N ALA A 7 0.63 -10.48 -1.61
CA ALA A 7 1.78 -10.18 -2.45
C ALA A 7 2.31 -11.42 -3.17
N ASP A 8 2.42 -12.55 -2.46
CA ASP A 8 2.91 -13.79 -3.07
C ASP A 8 1.94 -14.34 -4.14
N THR A 9 0.63 -14.29 -3.89
CA THR A 9 -0.39 -14.76 -4.86
C THR A 9 -0.45 -13.94 -6.15
N CYS A 10 0.04 -12.69 -6.13
CA CYS A 10 0.01 -11.80 -7.29
C CYS A 10 1.22 -11.96 -8.23
N ARG A 11 2.24 -12.74 -7.83
CA ARG A 11 3.39 -13.02 -8.70
C ARG A 11 2.92 -13.58 -10.05
N PRO A 12 3.57 -13.20 -11.17
CA PRO A 12 4.82 -12.44 -11.25
C PRO A 12 4.64 -10.92 -11.23
N ASN A 13 3.44 -10.40 -11.00
CA ASN A 13 3.17 -8.96 -11.02
C ASN A 13 3.25 -8.35 -9.62
N GLU A 14 3.34 -7.03 -9.56
CA GLU A 14 3.16 -6.30 -8.31
C GLU A 14 1.71 -6.47 -7.81
N ALA A 15 1.55 -6.81 -6.54
CA ALA A 15 0.30 -6.68 -5.81
C ALA A 15 0.02 -5.23 -5.47
N CYS A 16 -1.26 -4.91 -5.27
CA CYS A 16 -1.68 -3.64 -4.66
C CYS A 16 -2.89 -3.83 -3.74
N GLY A 17 -3.18 -2.81 -2.93
CA GLY A 17 -4.34 -2.79 -2.05
C GLY A 17 -4.40 -1.52 -1.22
N LEU A 18 -5.42 -1.41 -0.38
CA LEU A 18 -5.58 -0.32 0.57
C LEU A 18 -5.54 -0.86 2.00
N LEU A 19 -5.04 -0.04 2.92
CA LEU A 19 -5.23 -0.23 4.35
C LEU A 19 -6.29 0.77 4.81
N ALA A 20 -7.37 0.26 5.36
CA ALA A 20 -8.37 1.07 6.04
C ALA A 20 -7.89 1.40 7.46
N GLY A 21 -8.18 2.59 7.95
CA GLY A 21 -7.87 2.95 9.34
C GLY A 21 -8.97 3.75 10.04
N ASP A 22 -8.85 3.83 11.36
CA ASP A 22 -9.76 4.57 12.24
C ASP A 22 -9.51 6.10 12.26
N GLY A 23 -8.54 6.55 11.47
CA GLY A 23 -8.20 7.95 11.26
C GLY A 23 -6.89 8.10 10.49
N PRO A 24 -6.49 9.34 10.11
CA PRO A 24 -5.24 9.57 9.39
C PRO A 24 -4.00 9.15 10.20
N PRO A 25 -2.96 8.60 9.55
CA PRO A 25 -1.68 8.32 10.21
C PRO A 25 -1.08 9.55 10.90
N SER A 26 -1.22 10.73 10.31
CA SER A 26 -0.69 12.00 10.83
C SER A 26 -1.32 12.43 12.17
N SER A 27 -2.52 11.94 12.49
CA SER A 27 -3.20 12.15 13.78
C SER A 27 -3.07 10.96 14.73
N GLY A 28 -2.23 9.96 14.41
CA GLY A 28 -2.05 8.75 15.21
C GLY A 28 -3.12 7.67 14.96
N GLY A 29 -3.85 7.74 13.85
CA GLY A 29 -4.78 6.69 13.44
C GLY A 29 -4.06 5.37 13.16
N ARG A 30 -4.78 4.26 13.27
CA ARG A 30 -4.26 2.90 13.15
C ARG A 30 -4.85 2.21 11.93
N ALA A 31 -4.04 1.38 11.26
CA ALA A 31 -4.54 0.46 10.26
C ALA A 31 -5.40 -0.62 10.93
N MET A 32 -6.62 -0.79 10.45
CA MET A 32 -7.62 -1.71 11.03
C MET A 32 -7.85 -2.94 10.16
N ARG A 33 -7.77 -2.82 8.83
CA ARG A 33 -7.96 -3.94 7.89
C ARG A 33 -7.26 -3.70 6.56
N PHE A 34 -6.90 -4.79 5.89
CA PHE A 34 -6.33 -4.77 4.55
C PHE A 34 -7.40 -5.11 3.50
N ILE A 35 -7.43 -4.34 2.42
CA ILE A 35 -8.33 -4.51 1.28
C ILE A 35 -7.45 -4.87 0.07
N PRO A 36 -7.32 -6.16 -0.30
CA PRO A 36 -6.59 -6.55 -1.49
C PRO A 36 -7.32 -6.06 -2.74
N LEU A 37 -6.59 -5.43 -3.66
CA LEU A 37 -7.15 -4.90 -4.90
C LEU A 37 -6.32 -5.37 -6.10
N ARG A 38 -6.97 -5.49 -7.26
CA ARG A 38 -6.33 -5.94 -8.48
C ARG A 38 -5.44 -4.86 -9.07
N ASN A 39 -4.22 -5.27 -9.44
CA ASN A 39 -3.34 -4.48 -10.28
C ASN A 39 -3.82 -4.51 -11.74
N ALA A 40 -4.51 -3.45 -12.18
CA ALA A 40 -4.99 -3.28 -13.55
C ALA A 40 -3.85 -3.13 -14.57
N ALA A 41 -2.67 -2.69 -14.16
CA ALA A 41 -1.50 -2.62 -15.04
C ALA A 41 -0.92 -4.00 -15.39
N ARG A 42 -1.22 -5.04 -14.59
CA ARG A 42 -0.72 -6.41 -14.76
C ARG A 42 0.80 -6.44 -15.02
N SER A 43 1.53 -5.69 -14.21
CA SER A 43 2.94 -5.38 -14.45
C SER A 43 3.80 -5.80 -13.24
N PRO A 44 5.03 -6.30 -13.47
CA PRO A 44 6.00 -6.58 -12.42
C PRO A 44 6.77 -5.35 -11.93
N TYR A 45 6.53 -4.18 -12.54
CA TYR A 45 7.30 -2.94 -12.31
C TYR A 45 6.48 -1.75 -11.82
N ARG A 46 5.15 -1.90 -11.78
CA ARG A 46 4.23 -0.86 -11.33
C ARG A 46 2.87 -1.44 -11.01
N TYR A 47 2.14 -0.75 -10.15
CA TYR A 47 0.73 -0.99 -9.94
C TYR A 47 -0.15 0.13 -10.53
N LEU A 48 -1.39 -0.23 -10.82
CA LEU A 48 -2.50 0.69 -11.01
C LEU A 48 -3.70 -0.01 -10.37
N ILE A 49 -4.25 0.55 -9.30
CA ILE A 49 -5.45 -0.02 -8.67
C ILE A 49 -6.57 -0.03 -9.71
N ASP A 50 -7.29 -1.15 -9.80
CA ASP A 50 -8.44 -1.21 -10.68
C ASP A 50 -9.51 -0.16 -10.30
N PRO A 51 -9.95 0.71 -11.24
CA PRO A 51 -10.84 1.82 -10.89
C PRO A 51 -12.19 1.40 -10.31
N GLN A 52 -12.74 0.24 -10.71
CA GLN A 52 -14.03 -0.22 -10.19
C GLN A 52 -13.89 -0.77 -8.77
N GLU A 53 -12.83 -1.51 -8.51
CA GLU A 53 -12.52 -2.01 -7.17
C GLU A 53 -12.13 -0.85 -6.23
N GLN A 54 -11.40 0.15 -6.73
CA GLN A 54 -11.09 1.37 -5.99
C GLN A 54 -12.37 2.11 -5.58
N LEU A 55 -13.30 2.34 -6.52
CA LEU A 55 -14.57 3.01 -6.20
C LEU A 55 -15.35 2.23 -5.13
N THR A 56 -15.43 0.92 -5.28
CA THR A 56 -16.14 0.05 -4.33
C THR A 56 -15.50 0.12 -2.93
N ALA A 57 -14.17 0.05 -2.85
CA ALA A 57 -13.45 0.15 -1.59
C ALA A 57 -13.63 1.54 -0.94
N MET A 58 -13.60 2.62 -1.73
CA MET A 58 -13.81 3.98 -1.20
C MET A 58 -15.21 4.17 -0.61
N LEU A 59 -16.25 3.62 -1.28
CA LEU A 59 -17.62 3.64 -0.74
C LEU A 59 -17.73 2.83 0.55
N GLU A 60 -17.08 1.66 0.60
CA GLU A 60 -17.08 0.83 1.81
C GLU A 60 -16.35 1.50 2.98
N LEU A 61 -15.27 2.24 2.72
CA LEU A 61 -14.59 3.05 3.75
C LEU A 61 -15.52 4.12 4.31
N ASP A 62 -16.22 4.86 3.44
CA ASP A 62 -17.16 5.92 3.82
C ASP A 62 -18.33 5.38 4.65
N ASP A 63 -18.96 4.28 4.21
CA ASP A 63 -20.05 3.61 4.94
C ASP A 63 -19.66 3.12 6.35
N ARG A 64 -18.35 3.03 6.63
CA ARG A 64 -17.79 2.52 7.88
C ARG A 64 -17.07 3.59 8.71
N ASP A 65 -17.13 4.86 8.30
CA ASP A 65 -16.38 5.97 8.91
C ASP A 65 -14.86 5.69 8.98
N GLU A 66 -14.31 4.98 7.98
CA GLU A 66 -12.90 4.63 7.87
C GLU A 66 -12.18 5.54 6.85
N VAL A 67 -10.85 5.66 6.96
CA VAL A 67 -10.03 6.41 6.00
C VAL A 67 -9.08 5.50 5.23
N VAL A 68 -8.58 6.00 4.09
CA VAL A 68 -7.41 5.40 3.42
C VAL A 68 -6.17 5.69 4.27
N TRP A 69 -5.89 4.81 5.23
CA TRP A 69 -4.74 4.93 6.12
C TRP A 69 -3.43 4.70 5.37
N GLY A 70 -3.44 3.76 4.44
CA GLY A 70 -2.29 3.50 3.60
C GLY A 70 -2.62 2.85 2.26
N ILE A 71 -1.68 2.97 1.35
CA ILE A 71 -1.70 2.32 0.04
C ILE A 71 -0.59 1.27 0.06
N PHE A 72 -0.94 0.05 -0.30
CA PHE A 72 -0.01 -1.06 -0.35
C PHE A 72 0.35 -1.39 -1.80
N HIS A 73 1.62 -1.68 -2.04
CA HIS A 73 2.06 -2.43 -3.20
C HIS A 73 3.29 -3.29 -2.91
N SER A 74 3.58 -4.24 -3.80
CA SER A 74 4.77 -5.09 -3.68
C SER A 74 5.75 -4.83 -4.80
N HIS A 75 7.04 -4.82 -4.49
CA HIS A 75 8.12 -4.90 -5.45
C HIS A 75 8.56 -6.34 -5.63
N VAL A 76 8.48 -6.86 -6.87
CA VAL A 76 8.77 -8.27 -7.16
C VAL A 76 10.25 -8.62 -6.99
N ALA A 77 11.14 -7.69 -7.38
CA ALA A 77 12.59 -7.93 -7.45
C ALA A 77 13.44 -6.76 -6.93
N SER A 78 12.83 -5.72 -6.34
CA SER A 78 13.52 -4.56 -5.76
C SER A 78 13.23 -4.42 -4.26
N PRO A 79 14.09 -3.71 -3.51
CA PRO A 79 13.88 -3.43 -2.10
C PRO A 79 12.57 -2.70 -1.83
N ALA A 80 12.15 -2.69 -0.56
CA ALA A 80 10.97 -2.02 -0.06
C ALA A 80 11.18 -0.49 0.08
N GLU A 81 11.66 0.15 -0.99
CA GLU A 81 11.97 1.58 -1.07
C GLU A 81 11.22 2.19 -2.26
N PRO A 82 10.66 3.42 -2.14
CA PRO A 82 9.92 4.05 -3.22
C PRO A 82 10.81 4.27 -4.45
N SER A 83 10.35 3.81 -5.60
CA SER A 83 10.95 4.12 -6.89
C SER A 83 10.60 5.54 -7.35
N VAL A 84 11.27 6.02 -8.39
CA VAL A 84 10.89 7.28 -9.07
C VAL A 84 9.45 7.23 -9.59
N THR A 85 9.00 6.06 -10.05
CA THR A 85 7.62 5.86 -10.50
C THR A 85 6.64 5.98 -9.34
N ASP A 86 6.96 5.45 -8.16
CA ASP A 86 6.10 5.56 -6.98
C ASP A 86 5.94 7.01 -6.53
N LEU A 87 7.05 7.76 -6.47
CA LEU A 87 7.03 9.19 -6.14
C LEU A 87 6.18 10.01 -7.13
N GLY A 88 6.24 9.67 -8.42
CA GLY A 88 5.45 10.34 -9.45
C GLY A 88 3.96 9.99 -9.44
N LEU A 89 3.56 8.92 -8.76
CA LEU A 89 2.18 8.43 -8.68
C LEU A 89 1.58 8.56 -7.27
N ALA A 90 2.30 9.21 -6.34
CA ALA A 90 1.87 9.41 -4.96
C ALA A 90 0.84 10.55 -4.85
N PHE A 91 -0.42 10.26 -5.19
CA PHE A 91 -1.52 11.25 -5.21
C PHE A 91 -2.29 11.36 -3.88
N TYR A 92 -1.95 10.54 -2.89
CA TYR A 92 -2.55 10.52 -1.56
C TYR A 92 -1.52 10.97 -0.51
N PRO A 93 -1.33 12.29 -0.29
CA PRO A 93 -0.29 12.81 0.60
C PRO A 93 -0.56 12.55 2.08
N ASP A 94 -1.82 12.30 2.46
CA ASP A 94 -2.22 12.02 3.84
C ASP A 94 -2.14 10.54 4.21
N SER A 95 -1.86 9.67 3.24
CA SER A 95 -1.74 8.21 3.42
C SER A 95 -0.28 7.77 3.47
N LEU A 96 0.00 6.67 4.17
CA LEU A 96 1.29 6.01 4.08
C LEU A 96 1.36 5.08 2.87
N TYR A 97 2.53 4.97 2.25
CA TYR A 97 2.81 4.00 1.19
C TYR A 97 3.58 2.83 1.78
N LEU A 98 2.93 1.68 1.83
CA LEU A 98 3.50 0.44 2.35
C LEU A 98 4.02 -0.37 1.18
N ILE A 99 5.34 -0.58 1.16
CA ILE A 99 6.02 -1.30 0.09
C ILE A 99 6.48 -2.64 0.64
N CYS A 100 6.00 -3.73 0.04
CA CYS A 100 6.50 -5.07 0.31
C CYS A 100 7.62 -5.43 -0.67
N SER A 101 8.83 -5.70 -0.17
CA SER A 101 9.86 -6.35 -0.98
C SER A 101 9.60 -7.84 -1.01
N LEU A 102 9.45 -8.37 -2.20
CA LEU A 102 9.45 -9.81 -2.50
C LEU A 102 10.82 -10.29 -2.99
N ALA A 103 11.81 -9.39 -3.03
CA ALA A 103 13.20 -9.69 -3.30
C ALA A 103 13.88 -10.26 -2.04
N GLY A 104 14.65 -11.32 -2.22
CA GLY A 104 15.35 -12.01 -1.12
C GLY A 104 14.62 -13.24 -0.61
N ASP A 105 15.13 -13.80 0.49
CA ASP A 105 14.63 -15.05 1.07
C ASP A 105 13.30 -14.87 1.82
N GLU A 106 13.10 -13.71 2.45
CA GLU A 106 11.91 -13.41 3.25
C GLU A 106 11.26 -12.08 2.83
N PRO A 107 9.95 -12.09 2.51
CA PRO A 107 9.19 -10.88 2.27
C PRO A 107 9.14 -9.96 3.49
N HIS A 108 9.36 -8.66 3.29
CA HIS A 108 9.26 -7.66 4.34
C HIS A 108 8.56 -6.39 3.84
N VAL A 109 8.00 -5.61 4.76
CA VAL A 109 7.25 -4.39 4.47
C VAL A 109 7.90 -3.20 5.15
N ARG A 110 8.01 -2.08 4.43
CA ARG A 110 8.39 -0.76 4.97
C ARG A 110 7.31 0.26 4.62
N ALA A 111 7.15 1.28 5.46
CA ALA A 111 6.18 2.34 5.24
C ALA A 111 6.86 3.68 4.97
N TRP A 112 6.25 4.47 4.11
CA TRP A 112 6.81 5.72 3.62
C TRP A 112 5.75 6.81 3.60
N ALA A 113 6.05 7.97 4.16
CA ALA A 113 5.33 9.20 3.90
C ALA A 113 5.91 9.83 2.63
N LEU A 114 5.08 10.00 1.59
CA LEU A 114 5.47 10.56 0.31
C LEU A 114 4.83 11.95 0.16
N ALA A 115 5.64 13.00 0.20
CA ALA A 115 5.18 14.38 0.10
C ALA A 115 6.19 15.24 -0.68
N GLU A 116 5.70 16.09 -1.58
CA GLU A 116 6.53 17.05 -2.34
C GLU A 116 7.74 16.41 -3.05
N GLY A 117 7.59 15.17 -3.54
CA GLY A 117 8.66 14.43 -4.21
C GLY A 117 9.73 13.87 -3.26
N GLN A 118 9.52 13.93 -1.95
CA GLN A 118 10.37 13.36 -0.92
C GLN A 118 9.73 12.10 -0.31
N ALA A 119 10.58 11.14 0.06
CA ALA A 119 10.19 9.95 0.80
C ALA A 119 10.82 9.99 2.20
N THR A 120 9.98 9.89 3.22
CA THR A 120 10.42 9.72 4.62
C THR A 120 9.93 8.38 5.13
N GLU A 121 10.85 7.52 5.58
CA GLU A 121 10.46 6.24 6.18
C GLU A 121 9.73 6.47 7.51
N VAL A 122 8.64 5.72 7.70
CA VAL A 122 7.85 5.72 8.94
C VAL A 122 7.95 4.33 9.55
N PRO A 123 8.47 4.19 10.79
CA PRO A 123 8.52 2.90 11.47
C PRO A 123 7.12 2.31 11.65
N LEU A 124 6.96 1.03 11.31
CA LEU A 124 5.74 0.27 11.58
C LEU A 124 5.85 -0.47 12.91
N GLN A 125 4.79 -0.41 13.70
CA GLN A 125 4.61 -1.22 14.91
C GLN A 125 3.39 -2.12 14.73
N LEU A 126 3.58 -3.42 14.89
CA LEU A 126 2.47 -4.36 14.99
C LEU A 126 1.86 -4.23 16.40
N LEU A 127 0.54 -4.15 16.44
CA LEU A 127 -0.24 -4.16 17.68
C LEU A 127 -0.71 -5.60 17.94
N ASP A 128 -0.64 -6.04 19.18
CA ASP A 128 -1.09 -7.36 19.64
C ASP A 128 -2.63 -7.47 19.75
#